data_AF-A0A9P4UAB0-F1
#
_entry.id   AF-A0A9P4UAB0-F1
#
_cell.length_a   1.000
_cell.length_b   1.000
_cell.length_c   1.000
_cell.angle_alpha   90.00
_cell.angle_beta   90.00
_cell.angle_gamma   90.00
#
_symmetry.space_group_name_H-M   'P 1'
#
loop_
_entity.id
_entity.type
_entity.pdbx_description
1 polymer ?
#
loop_
_entity_poly.entity_id
_entity_poly.type
_entity_poly.pdbx_seq_one_letter_code
_entity_poly.pdbx_strand_id
1 'polypeptide(L)'
;MDIDPNAEDDTYALFKHAVLSQPDSGTERTGPPPKHKCFRGMGYAGRFITAEEMRGCNTAQCLLNKAHHSAAAEEPDDQDFEREGSFYLSGLCGHVCSRDGGGEEFVPARHGVADAFVDSWVWQNVRYSETAVPFHPACFDIFSRLSRTRFGYINVEALGNWIFDSNHDDVDHVSSDPNVRSSSRQWWDHLDGCEYLGANPLIIPRLAPILQAAIGKDDSFNPQNGAFDIPSNEGAEDVFSSLPLELRLQTLSCLGSSDIANLRLASRTFRQLPILLWRDLLLKEMPYLWEVWSDDLPFIWATVQFEDVVEHEKVEMEIRTWRTRTQDIIKAELPETLDAWQQHVDEILLRRATSLWEKKRADTLEKMVTRLPALNTNWYKVYTGITRNWEELKGLQNRRRVWKDIGVIVEKLDEYTLPA
;
A
#
# COMPACT_ATOMS: atom_id res chain seq x y z
N MET A 1 44.05 -25.85 0.37
CA MET A 1 42.91 -26.07 1.27
C MET A 1 41.70 -25.64 0.49
N ASP A 2 40.86 -26.60 0.11
CA ASP A 2 39.61 -26.31 -0.59
C ASP A 2 38.69 -25.56 0.38
N ILE A 3 38.35 -24.32 0.02
CA ILE A 3 37.39 -23.51 0.77
C ILE A 3 36.03 -23.80 0.14
N ASP A 4 35.16 -24.44 0.91
CA ASP A 4 33.77 -24.72 0.55
C ASP A 4 32.98 -23.39 0.53
N PRO A 5 32.47 -22.95 -0.64
CA PRO A 5 31.70 -21.71 -0.75
C PRO A 5 30.29 -21.81 -0.13
N ASN A 6 29.87 -22.97 0.36
CA ASN A 6 28.62 -23.19 1.08
C ASN A 6 28.80 -23.39 2.59
N ALA A 7 30.01 -23.22 3.13
CA ALA A 7 30.19 -23.16 4.57
C ALA A 7 29.49 -21.89 5.08
N GLU A 8 28.37 -22.05 5.79
CA GLU A 8 27.76 -20.97 6.56
C GLU A 8 28.85 -20.31 7.42
N ASP A 9 29.02 -19.00 7.24
CA ASP A 9 30.13 -18.22 7.77
C ASP A 9 30.23 -18.35 9.31
N ASP A 10 31.21 -19.12 9.77
CA ASP A 10 31.44 -19.45 11.18
C ASP A 10 31.52 -18.22 12.09
N THR A 11 31.91 -17.05 11.54
CA THR A 11 31.97 -15.80 12.31
C THR A 11 30.59 -15.25 12.69
N TYR A 12 29.57 -15.47 11.85
CA TYR A 12 28.18 -15.09 12.15
C TYR A 12 27.51 -16.08 13.11
N ALA A 13 27.81 -17.38 13.00
CA ALA A 13 27.36 -18.40 13.95
C ALA A 13 27.91 -18.14 15.36
N LEU A 14 29.17 -17.71 15.46
CA LEU A 14 29.81 -17.27 16.70
C LEU A 14 29.10 -16.05 17.33
N PHE A 15 28.70 -15.06 16.53
CA PHE A 15 27.90 -13.91 16.99
C PHE A 15 26.51 -14.34 17.50
N LYS A 16 25.83 -15.24 16.76
CA LYS A 16 24.49 -15.74 17.09
C LYS A 16 24.49 -16.57 18.39
N HIS A 17 25.49 -17.42 18.61
CA HIS A 17 25.57 -18.28 19.80
C HIS A 17 25.99 -17.54 21.08
N ALA A 18 26.83 -16.51 20.97
CA ALA A 18 27.35 -15.78 22.14
C ALA A 18 26.37 -14.76 22.74
N VAL A 19 25.39 -14.27 21.97
CA VAL A 19 24.47 -13.20 22.40
C VAL A 19 23.04 -13.70 22.64
N LEU A 20 22.58 -14.77 21.97
CA LEU A 20 21.20 -15.25 22.05
C LEU A 20 20.95 -16.41 23.04
N SER A 21 21.97 -16.84 23.79
CA SER A 21 21.79 -17.80 24.87
C SER A 21 21.76 -17.10 26.24
N GLN A 22 20.58 -16.59 26.61
CA GLN A 22 20.24 -16.31 28.00
C GLN A 22 19.27 -17.38 28.55
N PRO A 23 19.30 -17.65 29.87
CA PRO A 23 18.63 -18.78 30.47
C PRO A 23 17.11 -18.60 30.50
N ASP A 24 16.39 -19.72 30.37
CA ASP A 24 14.95 -19.82 30.58
C ASP A 24 14.50 -19.06 31.85
N SER A 25 13.78 -17.96 31.66
CA SER A 25 13.00 -17.35 32.73
C SER A 25 11.61 -17.99 32.74
N GLY A 26 11.38 -18.82 33.75
CA GLY A 26 10.10 -19.48 33.97
C GLY A 26 8.91 -18.52 34.06
N THR A 27 7.82 -18.90 33.41
CA THR A 27 6.60 -19.38 34.09
C THR A 27 5.61 -19.77 33.00
N GLU A 28 5.47 -21.07 32.76
CA GLU A 28 4.37 -21.61 31.95
C GLU A 28 3.04 -21.18 32.56
N ARG A 29 2.33 -20.26 31.90
CA ARG A 29 0.88 -20.11 32.12
C ARG A 29 0.19 -21.29 31.46
N THR A 30 0.09 -22.39 32.18
CA THR A 30 -0.78 -23.52 31.85
C THR A 30 -2.24 -23.12 32.09
N GLY A 31 -2.83 -22.47 31.09
CA GLY A 31 -4.27 -22.26 31.00
C GLY A 31 -4.69 -22.28 29.54
N PRO A 32 -5.83 -22.89 29.18
CA PRO A 32 -6.36 -22.74 27.84
C PRO A 32 -6.52 -21.23 27.54
N PRO A 33 -6.15 -20.75 26.34
CA PRO A 33 -6.35 -19.36 25.98
C PRO A 33 -7.80 -18.96 26.25
N PRO A 34 -8.07 -17.80 26.85
CA PRO A 34 -9.42 -17.41 27.18
C PRO A 34 -10.28 -17.43 25.92
N LYS A 35 -11.41 -18.16 25.96
CA LYS A 35 -12.38 -18.20 24.86
C LYS A 35 -12.72 -16.76 24.47
N HIS A 36 -12.37 -16.40 23.24
CA HIS A 36 -12.52 -15.09 22.61
C HIS A 36 -13.87 -14.44 22.94
N LYS A 37 -13.94 -13.66 24.02
CA LYS A 37 -14.96 -12.64 24.19
C LYS A 37 -14.36 -11.36 23.64
N CYS A 38 -14.30 -11.25 22.31
CA CYS A 38 -14.09 -9.95 21.68
C CYS A 38 -15.22 -9.06 22.15
N PHE A 39 -14.90 -7.99 22.88
CA PHE A 39 -15.91 -7.01 23.28
C PHE A 39 -16.46 -6.35 22.02
N ARG A 40 -17.79 -6.37 21.84
CA ARG A 40 -18.44 -5.68 20.72
C ARG A 40 -17.98 -4.22 20.69
N GLY A 41 -17.59 -3.74 19.50
CA GLY A 41 -17.18 -2.36 19.25
C GLY A 41 -15.68 -2.07 19.40
N MET A 42 -14.89 -2.93 20.07
CA MET A 42 -13.45 -2.70 20.27
C MET A 42 -12.55 -3.26 19.15
N GLY A 43 -13.12 -3.98 18.19
CA GLY A 43 -12.41 -4.55 17.06
C GLY A 43 -13.35 -5.26 16.10
N TYR A 44 -12.96 -5.41 14.84
CA TYR A 44 -13.72 -6.21 13.87
C TYR A 44 -13.66 -7.71 14.21
N ALA A 45 -14.76 -8.41 13.96
CA ALA A 45 -14.82 -9.84 14.19
C ALA A 45 -13.99 -10.60 13.13
N GLY A 46 -13.01 -11.38 13.58
CA GLY A 46 -12.11 -12.16 12.70
C GLY A 46 -12.80 -13.15 11.74
N ARG A 47 -14.08 -13.48 12.00
CA ARG A 47 -14.92 -14.29 11.10
C ARG A 47 -15.29 -13.57 9.81
N PHE A 48 -15.28 -12.23 9.83
CA PHE A 48 -15.67 -11.39 8.71
C PHE A 48 -14.46 -10.77 8.05
N ILE A 49 -13.37 -10.51 8.76
CA ILE A 49 -12.13 -9.99 8.18
C ILE A 49 -10.91 -10.68 8.79
N THR A 50 -9.96 -11.07 7.96
CA THR A 50 -8.74 -11.76 8.38
C THR A 50 -7.65 -10.78 8.81
N ALA A 51 -6.71 -11.24 9.63
CA ALA A 51 -5.51 -10.44 9.97
C ALA A 51 -4.68 -10.09 8.72
N GLU A 52 -4.68 -10.96 7.71
CA GLU A 52 -4.02 -10.69 6.43
C GLU A 52 -4.70 -9.55 5.65
N GLU A 53 -6.04 -9.51 5.64
CA GLU A 53 -6.79 -8.39 5.05
C GLU A 53 -6.58 -7.07 5.80
N MET A 54 -6.29 -7.10 7.11
CA MET A 54 -6.04 -5.89 7.92
C MET A 54 -4.56 -5.47 7.99
N ARG A 55 -3.67 -6.20 7.30
CA ARG A 55 -2.23 -6.02 7.40
C ARG A 55 -1.83 -4.55 7.16
N GLY A 56 -1.08 -3.94 8.06
CA GLY A 56 -0.61 -2.55 7.93
C GLY A 56 -1.68 -1.46 8.14
N CYS A 57 -2.93 -1.80 8.48
CA CYS A 57 -3.97 -0.81 8.77
C CYS A 57 -3.78 -0.09 10.13
N ASN A 58 -2.87 -0.57 10.97
CA ASN A 58 -2.41 0.12 12.18
C ASN A 58 -1.19 0.99 11.94
N THR A 59 -0.50 0.80 10.81
CA THR A 59 0.72 1.52 10.48
C THR A 59 0.40 2.89 9.90
N ALA A 60 1.00 3.93 10.48
CA ALA A 60 0.95 5.28 9.98
C ALA A 60 2.33 5.76 9.53
N GLN A 61 2.31 6.79 8.70
CA GLN A 61 3.44 7.66 8.38
C GLN A 61 2.90 9.08 8.42
N CYS A 62 3.74 10.06 8.73
CA CYS A 62 3.31 11.43 8.92
C CYS A 62 3.93 12.37 7.88
N LEU A 63 3.15 13.37 7.47
CA LEU A 63 3.64 14.51 6.71
C LEU A 63 4.23 15.54 7.68
N LEU A 64 5.46 15.96 7.43
CA LEU A 64 6.21 16.91 8.24
C LEU A 64 6.60 18.12 7.38
N ASN A 65 6.59 19.32 7.99
CA ASN A 65 7.07 20.55 7.37
C ASN A 65 8.54 20.80 7.73
N LYS A 66 9.41 20.96 6.72
CA LYS A 66 10.85 21.22 6.87
C LYS A 66 11.17 22.50 7.62
N ALA A 67 10.33 23.52 7.49
CA ALA A 67 10.54 24.80 8.17
C ALA A 67 10.54 24.66 9.69
N HIS A 68 10.03 23.54 10.19
CA HIS A 68 9.81 23.36 11.60
C HIS A 68 10.37 22.07 12.19
N HIS A 69 10.42 21.01 11.40
CA HIS A 69 11.14 19.79 11.75
C HIS A 69 12.47 19.81 10.99
N SER A 70 13.52 20.28 11.69
CA SER A 70 14.88 20.48 11.17
C SER A 70 15.33 19.32 10.27
N ALA A 71 15.34 19.54 8.95
CA ALA A 71 15.88 18.58 7.99
C ALA A 71 17.41 18.64 8.03
N ALA A 72 18.04 17.81 8.85
CA ALA A 72 19.49 17.84 9.04
C ALA A 72 20.28 17.23 7.85
N ALA A 73 19.64 16.35 7.06
CA ALA A 73 20.24 15.71 5.89
C ALA A 73 19.16 15.12 4.95
N GLU A 74 19.49 15.01 3.67
CA GLU A 74 18.76 14.14 2.72
C GLU A 74 18.99 12.68 3.08
N GLU A 75 17.96 11.85 3.01
CA GLU A 75 18.06 10.40 3.22
C GLU A 75 18.19 9.69 1.86
N PRO A 76 18.87 8.53 1.80
CA PRO A 76 19.06 7.79 0.54
C PRO A 76 17.76 7.38 -0.16
N ASP A 77 16.68 7.19 0.60
CA ASP A 77 15.37 6.75 0.12
C ASP A 77 14.38 7.89 -0.14
N ASP A 78 14.81 9.14 0.05
CA ASP A 78 13.98 10.32 -0.23
C ASP A 78 13.40 10.25 -1.64
N GLN A 79 12.14 10.62 -1.77
CA GLN A 79 11.51 10.83 -3.07
C GLN A 79 11.80 12.24 -3.60
N ASP A 80 11.61 12.48 -4.90
CA ASP A 80 11.89 13.78 -5.52
C ASP A 80 11.12 14.93 -4.85
N PHE A 81 9.87 14.67 -4.43
CA PHE A 81 9.07 15.65 -3.69
C PHE A 81 9.63 15.95 -2.29
N GLU A 82 10.33 15.01 -1.65
CA GLU A 82 10.96 15.21 -0.34
C GLU A 82 12.26 15.98 -0.47
N ARG A 83 12.98 15.85 -1.59
CA ARG A 83 14.21 16.61 -1.84
C ARG A 83 13.91 18.07 -2.16
N GLU A 84 13.01 18.29 -3.13
CA GLU A 84 12.76 19.62 -3.70
C GLU A 84 11.69 20.44 -2.94
N GLY A 85 10.76 19.77 -2.25
CA GLY A 85 9.63 20.42 -1.60
C GLY A 85 9.88 20.92 -0.18
N SER A 86 8.85 21.56 0.38
CA SER A 86 8.81 22.06 1.77
C SER A 86 8.44 20.97 2.79
N PHE A 87 8.03 19.80 2.31
CA PHE A 87 7.52 18.70 3.13
C PHE A 87 8.30 17.41 2.90
N TYR A 88 8.34 16.56 3.93
CA TYR A 88 8.88 15.20 3.86
C TYR A 88 8.07 14.25 4.74
N LEU A 89 8.33 12.96 4.63
CA LEU A 89 7.60 11.93 5.38
C LEU A 89 8.42 11.43 6.58
N SER A 90 7.75 11.14 7.68
CA SER A 90 8.38 10.50 8.84
C SER A 90 8.83 9.07 8.50
N GLY A 91 9.52 8.42 9.45
CA GLY A 91 9.53 6.95 9.51
C GLY A 91 8.13 6.37 9.74
N LEU A 92 8.02 5.06 9.78
CA LEU A 92 6.76 4.40 10.12
C LEU A 92 6.46 4.48 11.61
N CYS A 93 5.18 4.55 11.95
CA CYS A 93 4.66 4.42 13.30
C CYS A 93 3.69 3.25 13.37
N GLY A 94 3.83 2.36 14.35
CA GLY A 94 3.01 1.14 14.47
C GLY A 94 1.57 1.38 14.96
N HIS A 95 1.31 2.53 15.57
CA HIS A 95 -0.01 2.95 16.02
C HIS A 95 -0.01 4.46 16.29
N VAL A 96 -1.11 5.14 15.96
CA VAL A 96 -1.34 6.53 16.36
C VAL A 96 -2.26 6.52 17.58
N CYS A 97 -1.79 7.08 18.70
CA CYS A 97 -2.58 7.10 19.93
C CYS A 97 -3.70 8.14 19.84
N SER A 98 -4.59 8.12 20.83
CA SER A 98 -5.49 9.26 21.04
C SER A 98 -4.67 10.54 21.22
N ARG A 99 -5.22 11.68 20.81
CA ARG A 99 -4.61 13.03 20.94
C ARG A 99 -4.00 13.29 22.32
N ASP A 100 -4.65 12.82 23.39
CA ASP A 100 -4.21 13.04 24.77
C ASP A 100 -3.12 12.06 25.24
N GLY A 101 -2.73 11.09 24.41
CA GLY A 101 -1.76 10.03 24.72
C GLY A 101 -0.32 10.41 24.38
N GLY A 102 -0.09 10.91 23.16
CA GLY A 102 1.24 11.16 22.61
C GLY A 102 2.16 9.93 22.62
N GLY A 103 3.44 10.16 22.36
CA GLY A 103 4.49 9.14 22.44
C GLY A 103 4.65 8.30 21.17
N GLU A 104 4.19 8.79 20.03
CA GLU A 104 4.42 8.17 18.73
C GLU A 104 5.91 8.22 18.37
N GLU A 105 6.51 7.04 18.21
CA GLU A 105 7.88 6.88 17.73
C GLU A 105 7.87 6.53 16.23
N PHE A 106 8.83 7.12 15.50
CA PHE A 106 9.04 6.90 14.08
C PHE A 106 10.26 6.01 13.84
N VAL A 107 10.06 4.97 13.05
CA VAL A 107 11.10 3.98 12.73
C VAL A 107 11.18 3.74 11.23
N PRO A 108 12.34 3.97 10.59
CA PRO A 108 13.53 4.63 11.14
C PRO A 108 13.27 6.11 11.44
N ALA A 109 14.09 6.72 12.30
CA ALA A 109 14.10 8.17 12.42
C ALA A 109 14.64 8.78 11.11
N ARG A 110 13.78 9.48 10.36
CA ARG A 110 14.16 10.11 9.09
C ARG A 110 14.46 11.60 9.32
N HIS A 111 15.50 12.11 8.67
CA HIS A 111 15.92 13.51 8.76
C HIS A 111 16.24 13.98 10.20
N GLY A 112 16.60 13.04 11.08
CA GLY A 112 16.84 13.32 12.50
C GLY A 112 15.59 13.46 13.37
N VAL A 113 14.41 13.14 12.84
CA VAL A 113 13.13 13.18 13.58
C VAL A 113 12.72 11.75 13.97
N ALA A 114 12.80 11.46 15.28
CA ALA A 114 12.40 10.17 15.85
C ALA A 114 10.98 10.18 16.44
N ASP A 115 10.45 11.37 16.72
CA ASP A 115 9.12 11.59 17.29
C ASP A 115 8.64 13.01 16.94
N ALA A 116 7.32 13.20 16.95
CA ALA A 116 6.68 14.50 16.77
C ALA A 116 5.28 14.49 17.40
N PHE A 117 4.66 15.67 17.51
CA PHE A 117 3.26 15.75 17.94
C PHE A 117 2.35 15.32 16.79
N VAL A 118 1.78 14.12 16.88
CA VAL A 118 0.92 13.56 15.84
C VAL A 118 -0.54 13.99 16.05
N ASP A 119 -1.12 14.67 15.07
CA ASP A 119 -2.53 15.05 15.08
C ASP A 119 -3.06 15.19 13.65
N SER A 120 -4.32 14.83 13.42
CA SER A 120 -5.02 15.14 12.18
C SER A 120 -5.42 16.62 12.11
N TRP A 121 -5.38 17.34 13.24
CA TRP A 121 -5.72 18.76 13.34
C TRP A 121 -4.47 19.63 13.51
N VAL A 122 -4.25 20.51 12.54
CA VAL A 122 -3.24 21.57 12.62
C VAL A 122 -3.84 22.76 13.35
N TRP A 123 -3.61 22.90 14.66
CA TRP A 123 -4.25 23.92 15.48
C TRP A 123 -3.65 25.32 15.28
N GLN A 124 -4.47 26.33 14.98
CA GLN A 124 -4.01 27.70 14.77
C GLN A 124 -3.33 28.34 16.01
N ASN A 125 -3.63 27.83 17.21
CA ASN A 125 -3.19 28.40 18.49
C ASN A 125 -2.11 27.55 19.18
N VAL A 126 -1.80 26.37 18.66
CA VAL A 126 -0.81 25.43 19.22
C VAL A 126 0.19 25.19 18.11
N ARG A 127 1.40 25.77 18.27
CA ARG A 127 2.60 25.56 17.44
C ARG A 127 2.31 24.88 16.09
N TYR A 128 1.89 25.69 15.10
CA TYR A 128 1.94 25.36 13.67
C TYR A 128 3.22 24.59 13.28
N SER A 129 4.27 24.78 14.06
CA SER A 129 5.60 24.28 13.83
C SER A 129 5.89 22.83 14.23
N GLU A 130 5.03 22.07 14.89
CA GLU A 130 5.46 20.74 15.37
C GLU A 130 4.47 19.60 15.08
N THR A 131 3.37 19.90 14.38
CA THR A 131 2.35 18.89 14.05
C THR A 131 2.80 18.02 12.89
N ALA A 132 2.86 16.72 13.13
CA ALA A 132 3.03 15.68 12.12
C ALA A 132 1.66 15.10 11.77
N VAL A 133 1.25 15.21 10.51
CA VAL A 133 -0.12 14.82 10.09
C VAL A 133 -0.12 13.37 9.63
N PRO A 134 -0.82 12.46 10.34
CA PRO A 134 -0.73 11.02 10.06
C PRO A 134 -1.60 10.61 8.87
N PHE A 135 -1.10 9.63 8.12
CA PHE A 135 -1.84 8.91 7.09
C PHE A 135 -1.35 7.46 7.02
N HIS A 136 -2.18 6.56 6.49
CA HIS A 136 -1.71 5.21 6.18
C HIS A 136 -0.82 5.25 4.93
N PRO A 137 0.35 4.58 4.89
CA PRO A 137 1.16 4.48 3.68
C PRO A 137 0.39 3.96 2.47
N ALA A 138 -0.58 3.06 2.69
CA ALA A 138 -1.48 2.56 1.65
C ALA A 138 -2.42 3.64 1.06
N CYS A 139 -2.85 4.61 1.86
CA CYS A 139 -3.62 5.77 1.38
C CYS A 139 -2.72 6.72 0.58
N PHE A 140 -1.47 6.89 1.01
CA PHE A 140 -0.49 7.71 0.28
C PHE A 140 -0.12 7.13 -1.09
N ASP A 141 -0.08 5.80 -1.25
CA ASP A 141 0.07 5.16 -2.57
C ASP A 141 -1.07 5.53 -3.53
N ILE A 142 -2.31 5.51 -3.03
CA ILE A 142 -3.50 5.90 -3.81
C ILE A 142 -3.42 7.38 -4.19
N PHE A 143 -3.05 8.25 -3.25
CA PHE A 143 -2.76 9.66 -3.53
C PHE A 143 -1.69 9.81 -4.60
N SER A 144 -0.58 9.09 -4.50
CA SER A 144 0.51 9.16 -5.46
C SER A 144 0.05 8.82 -6.88
N ARG A 145 -0.79 7.79 -7.04
CA ARG A 145 -1.37 7.40 -8.35
C ARG A 145 -2.29 8.47 -8.91
N LEU A 146 -3.20 8.99 -8.08
CA LEU A 146 -4.14 10.04 -8.49
C LEU A 146 -3.42 11.36 -8.82
N SER A 147 -2.45 11.74 -7.99
CA SER A 147 -1.62 12.92 -8.19
C SER A 147 -0.84 12.82 -9.51
N ARG A 148 -0.16 11.69 -9.78
CA ARG A 148 0.55 11.52 -11.07
C ARG A 148 -0.40 11.57 -12.26
N THR A 149 -1.59 10.97 -12.14
CA THR A 149 -2.59 10.98 -13.22
C THR A 149 -3.07 12.41 -13.53
N ARG A 150 -3.17 13.28 -12.51
CA ARG A 150 -3.63 14.66 -12.67
C ARG A 150 -2.50 15.64 -13.05
N PHE A 151 -1.39 15.60 -12.32
CA PHE A 151 -0.32 16.60 -12.38
C PHE A 151 0.93 16.13 -13.14
N GLY A 152 1.04 14.82 -13.43
CA GLY A 152 2.26 14.22 -13.99
C GLY A 152 3.32 13.85 -12.96
N TYR A 153 3.16 14.27 -11.69
CA TYR A 153 4.07 14.00 -10.58
C TYR A 153 3.29 13.87 -9.25
N ILE A 154 3.99 13.51 -8.17
CA ILE A 154 3.41 13.44 -6.81
C ILE A 154 3.49 14.83 -6.18
N ASN A 155 2.38 15.56 -6.14
CA ASN A 155 2.33 16.96 -5.70
C ASN A 155 2.11 17.05 -4.19
N VAL A 156 3.12 16.61 -3.42
CA VAL A 156 3.11 16.70 -1.96
C VAL A 156 3.16 18.15 -1.47
N GLU A 157 3.75 19.06 -2.26
CA GLU A 157 3.76 20.49 -1.95
C GLU A 157 2.33 21.04 -1.84
N ALA A 158 1.49 20.81 -2.86
CA ALA A 158 0.10 21.22 -2.83
C ALA A 158 -0.70 20.51 -1.74
N LEU A 159 -0.45 19.21 -1.50
CA LEU A 159 -1.09 18.46 -0.42
C LEU A 159 -0.75 19.04 0.96
N GLY A 160 0.51 19.35 1.20
CA GLY A 160 0.98 19.97 2.44
C GLY A 160 0.36 21.35 2.61
N ASN A 161 0.48 22.23 1.63
CA ASN A 161 -0.14 23.55 1.69
C ASN A 161 -1.64 23.46 1.94
N TRP A 162 -2.35 22.56 1.27
CA TRP A 162 -3.78 22.33 1.54
C TRP A 162 -4.02 21.88 2.98
N ILE A 163 -3.28 20.90 3.51
CA ILE A 163 -3.46 20.42 4.89
C ILE A 163 -3.17 21.51 5.93
N PHE A 164 -2.09 22.27 5.74
CA PHE A 164 -1.61 23.23 6.73
C PHE A 164 -2.27 24.62 6.60
N ASP A 165 -2.82 24.98 5.43
CA ASP A 165 -3.53 26.26 5.18
C ASP A 165 -5.06 26.13 5.24
N SER A 166 -5.63 24.93 5.11
CA SER A 166 -7.10 24.76 5.12
C SER A 166 -7.73 24.98 6.49
N ASN A 167 -9.03 25.28 6.48
CA ASN A 167 -9.84 25.25 7.68
C ASN A 167 -10.02 23.80 8.17
N HIS A 168 -10.10 23.61 9.49
CA HIS A 168 -10.12 22.29 10.13
C HIS A 168 -11.25 21.39 9.62
N ASP A 169 -12.43 21.97 9.36
CA ASP A 169 -13.60 21.23 8.88
C ASP A 169 -13.38 20.56 7.50
N ASP A 170 -12.54 21.14 6.65
CA ASP A 170 -12.27 20.61 5.30
C ASP A 170 -11.37 19.35 5.35
N VAL A 171 -10.54 19.24 6.39
CA VAL A 171 -9.60 18.13 6.60
C VAL A 171 -10.22 17.03 7.49
N ASP A 172 -11.15 17.38 8.39
CA ASP A 172 -11.80 16.42 9.29
C ASP A 172 -12.93 15.60 8.62
N HIS A 173 -13.46 16.08 7.50
CA HIS A 173 -14.57 15.45 6.78
C HIS A 173 -14.20 14.97 5.37
N VAL A 174 -12.96 14.48 5.23
CA VAL A 174 -12.43 13.96 3.96
C VAL A 174 -13.26 12.79 3.42
N SER A 175 -13.77 11.90 4.30
CA SER A 175 -14.53 10.75 3.82
C SER A 175 -16.01 11.06 3.65
N SER A 176 -16.50 10.86 2.43
CA SER A 176 -17.92 10.94 2.10
C SER A 176 -18.72 9.67 2.43
N ASP A 177 -18.06 8.63 2.96
CA ASP A 177 -18.68 7.35 3.25
C ASP A 177 -19.54 7.41 4.54
N PRO A 178 -20.84 7.08 4.46
CA PRO A 178 -21.72 7.11 5.63
C PRO A 178 -21.30 6.15 6.75
N ASN A 179 -20.60 5.06 6.43
CA ASN A 179 -20.12 4.11 7.42
C ASN A 179 -18.94 4.68 8.20
N VAL A 180 -18.05 5.46 7.58
CA VAL A 180 -16.99 6.19 8.29
C VAL A 180 -17.61 7.16 9.29
N ARG A 181 -18.60 7.95 8.85
CA ARG A 181 -19.32 8.87 9.73
C ARG A 181 -20.05 8.17 10.88
N SER A 182 -20.59 6.97 10.63
CA SER A 182 -21.31 6.19 11.65
C SER A 182 -20.36 5.56 12.67
N SER A 183 -19.14 5.21 12.25
CA SER A 183 -18.07 4.64 13.07
C SER A 183 -17.25 5.71 13.82
N SER A 184 -17.13 6.92 13.28
CA SER A 184 -16.34 8.02 13.85
C SER A 184 -17.11 8.74 14.97
N ARG A 185 -17.09 8.15 16.18
CA ARG A 185 -17.58 8.80 17.42
C ARG A 185 -16.39 9.27 18.24
N GLN A 186 -16.57 9.49 19.55
CA GLN A 186 -15.44 9.72 20.47
C GLN A 186 -14.37 8.61 20.36
N TRP A 187 -14.80 7.39 20.06
CA TRP A 187 -13.96 6.25 19.73
C TRP A 187 -14.43 5.64 18.42
N TRP A 188 -13.53 4.95 17.70
CA TRP A 188 -13.91 4.21 16.51
C TRP A 188 -14.79 3.01 16.85
N ASP A 189 -16.02 2.98 16.33
CA ASP A 189 -16.95 1.87 16.51
C ASP A 189 -16.86 0.88 15.34
N HIS A 190 -16.50 -0.36 15.66
CA HIS A 190 -16.33 -1.45 14.70
C HIS A 190 -17.68 -2.10 14.36
N LEU A 191 -18.47 -1.42 13.54
CA LEU A 191 -19.82 -1.83 13.16
C LEU A 191 -19.83 -3.08 12.26
N ASP A 192 -20.76 -4.02 12.52
CA ASP A 192 -20.98 -5.21 11.70
C ASP A 192 -21.31 -4.78 10.24
N GLY A 193 -20.65 -5.39 9.25
CA GLY A 193 -20.80 -5.05 7.83
C GLY A 193 -19.93 -3.90 7.34
N CYS A 194 -19.20 -3.23 8.23
CA CYS A 194 -18.26 -2.16 7.91
C CYS A 194 -16.79 -2.63 7.95
N GLU A 195 -16.55 -3.95 7.92
CA GLU A 195 -15.20 -4.52 8.05
C GLU A 195 -14.25 -4.05 6.93
N TYR A 196 -14.79 -3.69 5.77
CA TYR A 196 -14.00 -3.12 4.69
C TYR A 196 -13.26 -1.84 5.08
N LEU A 197 -13.75 -1.07 6.06
CA LEU A 197 -13.05 0.12 6.55
C LEU A 197 -11.69 -0.22 7.18
N GLY A 198 -11.56 -1.42 7.77
CA GLY A 198 -10.31 -1.95 8.34
C GLY A 198 -9.48 -2.80 7.38
N ALA A 199 -9.87 -2.93 6.11
CA ALA A 199 -9.15 -3.76 5.14
C ALA A 199 -8.10 -2.96 4.35
N ASN A 200 -6.88 -3.47 4.22
CA ASN A 200 -5.81 -2.83 3.47
C ASN A 200 -6.21 -2.69 1.99
N PRO A 201 -6.18 -1.48 1.41
CA PRO A 201 -6.58 -1.27 0.03
C PRO A 201 -5.54 -1.74 -0.98
N LEU A 202 -4.29 -1.98 -0.61
CA LEU A 202 -3.25 -2.50 -1.51
C LEU A 202 -3.13 -4.02 -1.42
N ILE A 203 -3.04 -4.55 -0.20
CA ILE A 203 -2.85 -5.98 0.06
C ILE A 203 -4.23 -6.66 0.10
N ILE A 204 -4.66 -7.20 -1.05
CA ILE A 204 -5.98 -7.82 -1.22
C ILE A 204 -5.79 -9.30 -1.58
N PRO A 205 -5.69 -10.22 -0.58
CA PRO A 205 -5.31 -11.62 -0.82
C PRO A 205 -6.18 -12.34 -1.85
N ARG A 206 -7.48 -12.01 -1.86
CA ARG A 206 -8.45 -12.64 -2.77
C ARG A 206 -8.47 -12.05 -4.17
N LEU A 207 -7.88 -10.87 -4.39
CA LEU A 207 -7.84 -10.24 -5.70
C LEU A 207 -6.79 -10.91 -6.59
N ALA A 208 -5.59 -11.15 -6.07
CA ALA A 208 -4.49 -11.71 -6.86
C ALA A 208 -4.85 -13.02 -7.58
N PRO A 209 -5.48 -14.02 -6.94
CA PRO A 209 -5.93 -15.24 -7.63
C PRO A 209 -6.97 -14.98 -8.73
N ILE A 210 -7.88 -14.02 -8.55
CA ILE A 210 -8.88 -13.64 -9.57
C ILE A 210 -8.17 -13.08 -10.80
N LEU A 211 -7.20 -12.18 -10.58
CA LEU A 211 -6.45 -11.54 -11.65
C LEU A 211 -5.55 -12.56 -12.37
N GLN A 212 -4.82 -13.39 -11.64
CA GLN A 212 -3.95 -14.44 -12.20
C GLN A 212 -4.74 -15.47 -13.03
N ALA A 213 -5.92 -15.88 -12.57
CA ALA A 213 -6.78 -16.83 -13.28
C ALA A 213 -7.35 -16.26 -14.60
N ALA A 214 -7.36 -14.94 -14.76
CA ALA A 214 -7.81 -14.27 -15.97
C ALA A 214 -6.72 -14.13 -17.04
N ILE A 215 -5.44 -14.34 -16.70
CA ILE A 215 -4.35 -14.30 -17.67
C ILE A 215 -4.43 -15.55 -18.55
N GLY A 216 -4.68 -15.34 -19.84
CA GLY A 216 -4.73 -16.36 -20.87
C GLY A 216 -3.38 -17.05 -21.00
N LYS A 217 -3.40 -18.37 -20.84
CA LYS A 217 -2.23 -19.26 -21.01
C LYS A 217 -2.25 -20.02 -22.33
N ASP A 218 -3.28 -19.80 -23.15
CA ASP A 218 -3.50 -20.48 -24.41
C ASP A 218 -2.98 -19.59 -25.56
N ASP A 219 -2.14 -20.16 -26.42
CA ASP A 219 -1.56 -19.47 -27.58
C ASP A 219 -2.63 -19.00 -28.59
N SER A 220 -3.83 -19.58 -28.55
CA SER A 220 -4.98 -19.19 -29.38
C SER A 220 -5.83 -18.06 -28.77
N PHE A 221 -5.51 -17.60 -27.56
CA PHE A 221 -6.26 -16.53 -26.91
C PHE A 221 -6.14 -15.22 -27.69
N ASN A 222 -7.28 -14.65 -28.07
CA ASN A 222 -7.36 -13.32 -28.66
C ASN A 222 -8.46 -12.53 -27.95
N PRO A 223 -8.17 -11.34 -27.41
CA PRO A 223 -9.16 -10.55 -26.67
C PRO A 223 -10.22 -9.91 -27.59
N GLN A 224 -10.07 -10.02 -28.92
CA GLN A 224 -11.13 -9.72 -29.89
C GLN A 224 -12.15 -10.85 -30.03
N ASN A 225 -11.85 -12.06 -29.52
CA ASN A 225 -12.80 -13.16 -29.52
C ASN A 225 -14.03 -12.83 -28.68
N GLY A 226 -15.12 -13.52 -28.98
CA GLY A 226 -16.35 -13.41 -28.21
C GLY A 226 -16.19 -13.90 -26.77
N ALA A 227 -16.73 -13.14 -25.81
CA ALA A 227 -16.65 -13.47 -24.40
C ALA A 227 -17.64 -14.56 -23.96
N PHE A 228 -18.64 -14.87 -24.78
CA PHE A 228 -19.70 -15.81 -24.44
C PHE A 228 -19.68 -17.03 -25.36
N ASP A 229 -20.01 -18.17 -24.80
CA ASP A 229 -20.24 -19.40 -25.57
C ASP A 229 -21.71 -19.41 -26.04
N ILE A 230 -21.96 -18.84 -27.22
CA ILE A 230 -23.30 -18.68 -27.80
C ILE A 230 -23.33 -19.33 -29.18
N PRO A 231 -24.37 -20.13 -29.52
CA PRO A 231 -24.54 -20.66 -30.87
C PRO A 231 -24.60 -19.55 -31.92
N SER A 232 -23.98 -19.78 -33.08
CA SER A 232 -24.07 -18.86 -34.22
C SER A 232 -25.53 -18.70 -34.64
N ASN A 233 -26.08 -17.48 -34.53
CA ASN A 233 -27.43 -17.16 -34.98
C ASN A 233 -27.39 -16.55 -36.37
N GLU A 234 -26.92 -17.32 -37.35
CA GLU A 234 -27.08 -16.94 -38.75
C GLU A 234 -28.58 -16.85 -39.09
N GLY A 235 -29.05 -15.68 -39.53
CA GLY A 235 -30.33 -15.57 -40.27
C GLY A 235 -31.51 -14.83 -39.63
N ALA A 236 -31.34 -14.07 -38.52
CA ALA A 236 -32.40 -13.16 -38.05
C ALA A 236 -31.92 -11.72 -38.03
N GLU A 237 -32.44 -10.91 -38.96
CA GLU A 237 -32.10 -9.49 -39.09
C GLU A 237 -32.54 -8.69 -37.86
N ASP A 238 -31.65 -7.79 -37.44
CA ASP A 238 -31.87 -6.79 -36.39
C ASP A 238 -31.40 -5.46 -36.97
N VAL A 239 -31.97 -4.34 -36.54
CA VAL A 239 -31.68 -2.99 -37.08
C VAL A 239 -30.19 -2.69 -36.99
N PHE A 240 -29.54 -3.13 -35.90
CA PHE A 240 -28.11 -2.95 -35.69
C PHE A 240 -27.22 -3.84 -36.56
N SER A 241 -27.76 -4.90 -37.18
CA SER A 241 -26.99 -5.77 -38.09
C SER A 241 -26.59 -5.05 -39.37
N SER A 242 -27.24 -3.94 -39.72
CA SER A 242 -26.86 -3.07 -40.84
C SER A 242 -25.64 -2.20 -40.55
N LEU A 243 -25.23 -2.05 -39.28
CA LEU A 243 -24.12 -1.20 -38.90
C LEU A 243 -22.77 -1.92 -39.05
N PRO A 244 -21.73 -1.23 -39.57
CA PRO A 244 -20.34 -1.68 -39.46
C PRO A 244 -19.96 -2.02 -38.02
N LEU A 245 -18.96 -2.89 -37.86
CA LEU A 245 -18.51 -3.34 -36.54
C LEU A 245 -18.06 -2.15 -35.68
N GLU A 246 -17.38 -1.19 -36.29
CA GLU A 246 -16.84 0.00 -35.64
C GLU A 246 -17.93 0.84 -34.99
N LEU A 247 -19.05 1.06 -35.68
CA LEU A 247 -20.19 1.82 -35.14
C LEU A 247 -20.90 1.05 -34.02
N ARG A 248 -20.93 -0.29 -34.10
CA ARG A 248 -21.46 -1.14 -33.02
C ARG A 248 -20.58 -1.06 -31.77
N LEU A 249 -19.26 -1.12 -31.93
CA LEU A 249 -18.32 -0.97 -30.82
C LEU A 249 -18.36 0.45 -30.22
N GLN A 250 -18.45 1.49 -31.06
CA GLN A 250 -18.62 2.86 -30.60
C GLN A 250 -19.92 3.03 -29.79
N THR A 251 -21.02 2.42 -30.23
CA THR A 251 -22.28 2.40 -29.47
C THR A 251 -22.07 1.80 -28.08
N LEU A 252 -21.37 0.66 -27.99
CA LEU A 252 -21.08 -0.01 -26.72
C LEU A 252 -20.20 0.86 -25.79
N SER A 253 -19.22 1.59 -26.34
CA SER A 253 -18.31 2.43 -25.55
C SER A 253 -19.03 3.55 -24.77
N CYS A 254 -20.18 4.01 -25.28
CA CYS A 254 -20.99 5.04 -24.63
C CYS A 254 -21.81 4.48 -23.45
N LEU A 255 -22.03 3.17 -23.38
CA LEU A 255 -22.95 2.54 -22.43
C LEU A 255 -22.24 2.10 -21.14
N GLY A 256 -23.00 1.94 -20.06
CA GLY A 256 -22.56 1.24 -18.86
C GLY A 256 -22.90 -0.26 -18.95
N SER A 257 -22.34 -1.06 -18.04
CA SER A 257 -22.56 -2.51 -17.97
C SER A 257 -24.04 -2.91 -17.91
N SER A 258 -24.86 -2.18 -17.15
CA SER A 258 -26.31 -2.42 -17.04
C SER A 258 -27.04 -2.20 -18.37
N ASP A 259 -26.74 -1.10 -19.06
CA ASP A 259 -27.34 -0.79 -20.36
C ASP A 259 -26.88 -1.78 -21.44
N ILE A 260 -25.61 -2.19 -21.41
CA ILE A 260 -25.11 -3.25 -22.29
C ILE A 260 -25.85 -4.55 -22.02
N ALA A 261 -26.06 -4.94 -20.75
CA ALA A 261 -26.83 -6.13 -20.43
C ALA A 261 -28.26 -6.08 -20.99
N ASN A 262 -28.95 -4.93 -20.87
CA ASN A 262 -30.27 -4.72 -21.45
C ASN A 262 -30.24 -4.76 -22.99
N LEU A 263 -29.23 -4.14 -23.61
CA LEU A 263 -29.04 -4.15 -25.06
C LEU A 263 -28.84 -5.57 -25.59
N ARG A 264 -28.10 -6.43 -24.87
CA ARG A 264 -27.94 -7.85 -25.21
C ARG A 264 -29.24 -8.64 -25.21
N LEU A 265 -30.20 -8.25 -24.37
CA LEU A 265 -31.53 -8.87 -24.31
C LEU A 265 -32.42 -8.35 -25.45
N ALA A 266 -32.33 -7.06 -25.76
CA ALA A 266 -33.15 -6.39 -26.77
C ALA A 266 -32.67 -6.65 -28.21
N SER A 267 -31.37 -6.80 -28.43
CA SER A 267 -30.75 -6.89 -29.76
C SER A 267 -29.91 -8.15 -29.90
N ARG A 268 -30.14 -8.89 -30.99
CA ARG A 268 -29.39 -10.12 -31.29
C ARG A 268 -27.96 -9.80 -31.73
N THR A 269 -27.76 -8.66 -32.39
CA THR A 269 -26.45 -8.18 -32.86
C THR A 269 -25.43 -8.05 -31.73
N PHE A 270 -25.88 -7.70 -30.52
CA PHE A 270 -25.01 -7.50 -29.36
C PHE A 270 -24.90 -8.72 -28.44
N ARG A 271 -25.52 -9.87 -28.75
CA ARG A 271 -25.46 -11.05 -27.87
C ARG A 271 -24.02 -11.51 -27.60
N GLN A 272 -23.22 -11.55 -28.66
CA GLN A 272 -21.79 -11.82 -28.60
C GLN A 272 -21.02 -10.49 -28.57
N LEU A 273 -20.12 -10.35 -27.60
CA LEU A 273 -19.32 -9.13 -27.40
C LEU A 273 -17.84 -9.50 -27.30
N PRO A 274 -16.92 -8.67 -27.83
CA PRO A 274 -15.49 -8.95 -27.73
C PRO A 274 -15.01 -8.84 -26.29
N ILE A 275 -14.10 -9.71 -25.88
CA ILE A 275 -13.53 -9.72 -24.52
C ILE A 275 -12.93 -8.36 -24.14
N LEU A 276 -12.34 -7.62 -25.09
CA LEU A 276 -11.79 -6.28 -24.84
C LEU A 276 -12.79 -5.27 -24.29
N LEU A 277 -14.09 -5.40 -24.59
CA LEU A 277 -15.11 -4.46 -24.09
C LEU A 277 -15.10 -4.37 -22.56
N TRP A 278 -14.80 -5.48 -21.87
CA TRP A 278 -14.75 -5.49 -20.41
C TRP A 278 -13.55 -4.73 -19.84
N ARG A 279 -12.48 -4.55 -20.62
CA ARG A 279 -11.38 -3.67 -20.22
C ARG A 279 -11.89 -2.23 -20.15
N ASP A 280 -12.63 -1.78 -21.15
CA ASP A 280 -13.19 -0.43 -21.19
C ASP A 280 -14.18 -0.21 -20.03
N LEU A 281 -15.00 -1.22 -19.71
CA LEU A 281 -15.86 -1.19 -18.53
C LEU A 281 -15.08 -1.13 -17.22
N LEU A 282 -13.98 -1.88 -17.08
CA LEU A 282 -13.12 -1.79 -15.89
C LEU A 282 -12.53 -0.38 -15.74
N LEU A 283 -12.05 0.23 -16.82
CA LEU A 283 -11.51 1.59 -16.80
C LEU A 283 -12.58 2.63 -16.42
N LYS A 284 -13.80 2.47 -16.91
CA LYS A 284 -14.92 3.40 -16.68
C LYS A 284 -15.57 3.24 -15.31
N GLU A 285 -15.80 2.00 -14.87
CA GLU A 285 -16.59 1.68 -13.67
C GLU A 285 -15.73 1.35 -12.46
N MET A 286 -14.48 0.92 -12.65
CA MET A 286 -13.53 0.54 -11.61
C MET A 286 -12.16 1.21 -11.81
N PRO A 287 -12.08 2.56 -11.93
CA PRO A 287 -10.81 3.24 -12.16
C PRO A 287 -9.78 2.99 -11.04
N TYR A 288 -10.25 2.65 -9.84
CA TYR A 288 -9.44 2.23 -8.71
C TYR A 288 -8.76 0.85 -8.88
N LEU A 289 -9.07 0.09 -9.93
CA LEU A 289 -8.37 -1.16 -10.26
C LEU A 289 -7.18 -0.86 -11.17
N TRP A 290 -6.13 -0.27 -10.60
CA TRP A 290 -4.97 0.20 -11.35
C TRP A 290 -4.13 -0.91 -11.98
N GLU A 291 -4.29 -2.17 -11.58
CA GLU A 291 -3.66 -3.32 -12.23
C GLU A 291 -4.04 -3.43 -13.73
N VAL A 292 -5.12 -2.75 -14.16
CA VAL A 292 -5.60 -2.70 -15.54
C VAL A 292 -4.87 -1.67 -16.40
N TRP A 293 -4.31 -0.61 -15.80
CA TRP A 293 -3.84 0.59 -16.53
C TRP A 293 -2.53 1.21 -16.04
N SER A 294 -2.05 0.88 -14.85
CA SER A 294 -0.83 1.41 -14.26
C SER A 294 0.26 0.35 -14.21
N ASP A 295 1.50 0.79 -14.44
CA ASP A 295 2.71 -0.02 -14.25
C ASP A 295 3.43 0.35 -12.95
N ASP A 296 2.86 1.27 -12.17
CA ASP A 296 3.49 1.82 -10.99
C ASP A 296 3.53 0.77 -9.88
N LEU A 297 4.75 0.48 -9.42
CA LEU A 297 4.94 -0.29 -8.20
C LEU A 297 4.34 0.47 -7.02
N PRO A 298 3.78 -0.26 -6.04
CA PRO A 298 3.33 0.36 -4.81
C PRO A 298 4.45 1.11 -4.09
N PHE A 299 4.07 2.21 -3.45
CA PHE A 299 4.93 3.01 -2.59
C PHE A 299 5.66 2.13 -1.55
N ILE A 300 6.96 2.39 -1.38
CA ILE A 300 7.88 1.55 -0.59
C ILE A 300 7.34 1.26 0.81
N TRP A 301 6.97 2.31 1.54
CA TRP A 301 6.49 2.23 2.92
C TRP A 301 5.10 1.58 3.03
N ALA A 302 4.37 1.41 1.92
CA ALA A 302 3.09 0.71 1.89
C ALA A 302 3.22 -0.80 1.70
N THR A 303 4.43 -1.29 1.43
CA THR A 303 4.72 -2.72 1.17
C THR A 303 5.55 -3.41 2.24
N VAL A 304 5.90 -2.67 3.29
CA VAL A 304 6.68 -3.17 4.45
C VAL A 304 5.78 -3.20 5.68
N GLN A 305 6.06 -4.09 6.63
CA GLN A 305 5.41 -4.04 7.94
C GLN A 305 6.26 -3.22 8.91
N PHE A 306 5.59 -2.48 9.79
CA PHE A 306 6.26 -1.72 10.84
C PHE A 306 7.18 -2.62 11.68
N GLU A 307 6.72 -3.81 12.05
CA GLU A 307 7.49 -4.76 12.86
C GLU A 307 8.78 -5.22 12.16
N ASP A 308 8.74 -5.36 10.83
CA ASP A 308 9.91 -5.75 10.03
C ASP A 308 10.97 -4.65 9.99
N VAL A 309 10.52 -3.39 9.96
CA VAL A 309 11.39 -2.21 9.99
C VAL A 309 11.99 -2.04 11.38
N VAL A 310 11.20 -2.24 12.45
CA VAL A 310 11.70 -2.25 13.83
C VAL A 310 12.74 -3.34 14.05
N GLU A 311 12.48 -4.57 13.58
CA GLU A 311 13.43 -5.67 13.64
C GLU A 311 14.73 -5.32 12.92
N HIS A 312 14.63 -4.72 11.74
CA HIS A 312 15.78 -4.25 10.98
C HIS A 312 16.60 -3.20 11.73
N GLU A 313 15.96 -2.13 12.21
CA GLU A 313 16.66 -1.04 12.91
C GLU A 313 17.32 -1.51 14.20
N LYS A 314 16.67 -2.42 14.92
CA LYS A 314 17.27 -3.04 16.11
C LYS A 314 18.55 -3.80 15.75
N VAL A 315 18.51 -4.61 14.70
CA VAL A 315 19.66 -5.40 14.26
C VAL A 315 20.78 -4.48 13.74
N GLU A 316 20.47 -3.43 12.99
CA GLU A 316 21.47 -2.44 12.55
C GLU A 316 22.12 -1.71 13.73
N MET A 317 21.34 -1.36 14.76
CA MET A 317 21.87 -0.79 16.00
C MET A 317 22.81 -1.75 16.73
N GLU A 318 22.47 -3.04 16.82
CA GLU A 318 23.33 -4.07 17.42
C GLU A 318 24.65 -4.22 16.66
N ILE A 319 24.62 -4.20 15.32
CA ILE A 319 25.83 -4.24 14.48
C ILE A 319 26.69 -3.00 14.70
N ARG A 320 26.10 -1.79 14.68
CA ARG A 320 26.83 -0.53 14.91
C ARG A 320 27.51 -0.51 16.29
N THR A 321 26.79 -0.99 17.30
CA THR A 321 27.30 -1.09 18.68
C THR A 321 28.44 -2.09 18.78
N TRP A 322 28.28 -3.28 18.19
CA TRP A 322 29.33 -4.30 18.12
C TRP A 322 30.56 -3.78 17.38
N ARG A 323 30.39 -3.16 16.21
CA ARG A 323 31.46 -2.61 15.40
C ARG A 323 32.26 -1.57 16.18
N THR A 324 31.58 -0.62 16.82
CA THR A 324 32.23 0.43 17.62
C THR A 324 33.03 -0.18 18.77
N ARG A 325 32.42 -1.07 19.55
CA ARG A 325 33.08 -1.71 20.69
C ARG A 325 34.28 -2.56 20.28
N THR A 326 34.15 -3.37 19.23
CA THR A 326 35.24 -4.21 18.74
C THR A 326 36.36 -3.35 18.15
N GLN A 327 36.02 -2.27 17.44
CA GLN A 327 36.99 -1.31 16.93
C GLN A 327 37.80 -0.67 18.06
N ASP A 328 37.16 -0.26 19.16
CA ASP A 328 37.84 0.31 20.33
C ASP A 328 38.81 -0.69 20.98
N ILE A 329 38.40 -1.97 21.09
CA ILE A 329 39.25 -3.05 21.62
C ILE A 329 40.45 -3.27 20.70
N ILE A 330 40.24 -3.41 19.39
CA ILE A 330 41.34 -3.66 18.43
C ILE A 330 42.29 -2.48 18.38
N LYS A 331 41.77 -1.25 18.44
CA LYS A 331 42.60 -0.03 18.49
C LYS A 331 43.47 0.03 19.75
N ALA A 332 42.98 -0.47 20.88
CA ALA A 332 43.72 -0.50 22.14
C ALA A 332 44.74 -1.64 22.22
N GLU A 333 44.36 -2.84 21.78
CA GLU A 333 45.12 -4.07 22.01
C GLU A 333 45.94 -4.53 20.80
N LEU A 334 45.51 -4.25 19.57
CA LEU A 334 46.08 -4.76 18.31
C LEU A 334 46.04 -3.70 17.17
N PRO A 335 46.63 -2.51 17.35
CA PRO A 335 46.49 -1.39 16.42
C PRO A 335 47.00 -1.70 15.01
N GLU A 336 48.00 -2.57 14.86
CA GLU A 336 48.55 -3.01 13.58
C GLU A 336 47.54 -3.81 12.73
N THR A 337 46.49 -4.35 13.33
CA THR A 337 45.45 -5.12 12.64
C THR A 337 44.19 -4.32 12.34
N LEU A 338 44.10 -3.07 12.80
CA LEU A 338 42.89 -2.26 12.73
C LEU A 338 42.39 -2.08 11.29
N ASP A 339 43.28 -1.71 10.37
CA ASP A 339 42.92 -1.46 8.97
C ASP A 339 42.46 -2.75 8.26
N ALA A 340 43.15 -3.87 8.51
CA ALA A 340 42.78 -5.17 7.94
C ALA A 340 41.43 -5.67 8.49
N TRP A 341 41.18 -5.47 9.78
CA TRP A 341 39.90 -5.80 10.39
C TRP A 341 38.77 -4.92 9.85
N GLN A 342 38.99 -3.60 9.73
CA GLN A 342 37.99 -2.68 9.18
C GLN A 342 37.58 -3.08 7.76
N GLN A 343 38.56 -3.35 6.89
CA GLN A 343 38.30 -3.82 5.53
C GLN A 343 37.50 -5.12 5.50
N HIS A 344 37.87 -6.09 6.35
CA HIS A 344 37.16 -7.37 6.40
C HIS A 344 35.73 -7.23 6.91
N VAL A 345 35.50 -6.41 7.93
CA VAL A 345 34.14 -6.12 8.43
C VAL A 345 33.31 -5.38 7.38
N ASP A 346 33.89 -4.41 6.68
CA ASP A 346 33.20 -3.70 5.60
C ASP A 346 32.82 -4.65 4.45
N GLU A 347 33.68 -5.60 4.08
CA GLU A 347 33.37 -6.64 3.10
C GLU A 347 32.20 -7.55 3.55
N ILE A 348 32.18 -7.98 4.82
CA ILE A 348 31.09 -8.80 5.37
C ILE A 348 29.77 -8.02 5.37
N LEU A 349 29.78 -6.77 5.84
CA LEU A 349 28.60 -5.93 5.89
C LEU A 349 28.08 -5.59 4.49
N LEU A 350 28.97 -5.40 3.51
CA LEU A 350 28.60 -5.17 2.12
C LEU A 350 27.93 -6.39 1.48
N ARG A 351 28.39 -7.62 1.79
CA ARG A 351 27.71 -8.86 1.34
C ARG A 351 26.35 -9.05 1.97
N ARG A 352 26.15 -8.50 3.17
CA ARG A 352 24.88 -8.55 3.89
C ARG A 352 23.85 -7.55 3.36
N ALA A 353 24.25 -6.54 2.60
CA ALA A 353 23.54 -5.28 2.32
C ALA A 353 22.12 -5.35 1.72
N THR A 354 21.48 -6.52 1.61
CA THR A 354 20.02 -6.59 1.46
C THR A 354 19.38 -6.60 2.85
N SER A 355 18.75 -5.48 3.21
CA SER A 355 18.01 -5.35 4.46
C SER A 355 16.93 -6.44 4.60
N LEU A 356 16.65 -6.88 5.83
CA LEU A 356 15.63 -7.89 6.10
C LEU A 356 14.25 -7.45 5.56
N TRP A 357 13.92 -6.17 5.69
CA TRP A 357 12.66 -5.64 5.22
C TRP A 357 12.61 -5.52 3.68
N GLU A 358 13.72 -5.28 2.97
CA GLU A 358 13.75 -5.32 1.50
C GLU A 358 13.41 -6.73 0.97
N LYS A 359 13.89 -7.79 1.64
CA LYS A 359 13.52 -9.17 1.28
C LYS A 359 12.03 -9.42 1.50
N LYS A 360 11.50 -9.05 2.67
CA LYS A 360 10.07 -9.19 2.98
C LYS A 360 9.19 -8.34 2.05
N ARG A 361 9.69 -7.18 1.63
CA ARG A 361 9.07 -6.33 0.60
C ARG A 361 9.04 -7.04 -0.75
N ALA A 362 10.16 -7.62 -1.19
CA ALA A 362 10.22 -8.38 -2.44
C ALA A 362 9.22 -9.55 -2.44
N ASP A 363 9.13 -10.30 -1.34
CA ASP A 363 8.15 -11.38 -1.16
C ASP A 363 6.70 -10.88 -1.22
N THR A 364 6.45 -9.67 -0.70
CA THR A 364 5.13 -9.03 -0.75
C THR A 364 4.79 -8.63 -2.19
N LEU A 365 5.73 -8.03 -2.92
CA LEU A 365 5.57 -7.63 -4.31
C LEU A 365 5.36 -8.84 -5.24
N GLU A 366 6.05 -9.95 -5.00
CA GLU A 366 5.89 -11.18 -5.80
C GLU A 366 4.46 -11.77 -5.70
N LYS A 367 3.83 -11.63 -4.52
CA LYS A 367 2.45 -12.09 -4.30
C LYS A 367 1.40 -11.15 -4.89
N MET A 368 1.77 -9.92 -5.20
CA MET A 368 0.87 -8.93 -5.81
C MET A 368 0.83 -9.10 -7.33
N VAL A 369 -0.35 -8.92 -7.91
CA VAL A 369 -0.45 -8.64 -9.35
C VAL A 369 -0.37 -7.14 -9.50
N THR A 370 0.75 -6.63 -9.99
CA THR A 370 0.93 -5.18 -10.19
C THR A 370 0.43 -4.70 -11.55
N ARG A 371 0.39 -5.61 -12.55
CA ARG A 371 -0.07 -5.31 -13.91
C ARG A 371 -0.67 -6.53 -14.59
N LEU A 372 -1.76 -6.32 -15.33
CA LEU A 372 -2.33 -7.29 -16.26
C LEU A 372 -1.82 -7.10 -17.70
N PRO A 373 -1.34 -8.17 -18.38
CA PRO A 373 -0.88 -8.08 -19.76
C PRO A 373 -2.06 -7.87 -20.70
N ALA A 374 -2.14 -6.71 -21.36
CA ALA A 374 -3.39 -6.28 -21.98
C ALA A 374 -3.88 -7.18 -23.14
N LEU A 375 -2.95 -7.77 -23.88
CA LEU A 375 -3.23 -8.67 -25.01
C LEU A 375 -3.53 -10.11 -24.56
N ASN A 376 -3.08 -10.49 -23.36
CA ASN A 376 -3.18 -11.86 -22.85
C ASN A 376 -4.13 -11.94 -21.65
N THR A 377 -4.96 -10.92 -21.40
CA THR A 377 -5.90 -10.93 -20.28
C THR A 377 -7.33 -11.14 -20.76
N ASN A 378 -8.00 -12.12 -20.18
CA ASN A 378 -9.44 -12.29 -20.35
C ASN A 378 -10.18 -11.29 -19.45
N TRP A 379 -10.40 -10.07 -19.97
CA TRP A 379 -11.04 -8.97 -19.24
C TRP A 379 -12.46 -9.30 -18.77
N TYR A 380 -13.19 -10.14 -19.51
CA TYR A 380 -14.49 -10.63 -19.07
C TYR A 380 -14.39 -11.43 -17.76
N LYS A 381 -13.37 -12.30 -17.64
CA LYS A 381 -13.11 -13.03 -16.38
C LYS A 381 -12.69 -12.09 -15.25
N VAL A 382 -11.92 -11.05 -15.52
CA VAL A 382 -11.56 -10.05 -14.50
C VAL A 382 -12.82 -9.35 -13.97
N TYR A 383 -13.60 -8.75 -14.86
CA TYR A 383 -14.80 -7.99 -14.51
C TYR A 383 -15.84 -8.88 -13.79
N THR A 384 -16.13 -10.06 -14.33
CA THR A 384 -17.08 -10.99 -13.70
C THR A 384 -16.54 -11.61 -12.41
N GLY A 385 -15.24 -11.89 -12.34
CA GLY A 385 -14.58 -12.39 -11.14
C GLY A 385 -14.69 -11.41 -9.99
N ILE A 386 -14.43 -10.12 -10.25
CA ILE A 386 -14.56 -9.07 -9.23
C ILE A 386 -16.02 -8.86 -8.85
N THR A 387 -16.93 -8.67 -9.82
CA THR A 387 -18.35 -8.37 -9.52
C THR A 387 -19.04 -9.51 -8.77
N ARG A 388 -18.73 -10.77 -9.08
CA ARG A 388 -19.30 -11.94 -8.38
C ARG A 388 -18.77 -12.14 -6.97
N ASN A 389 -17.53 -11.71 -6.70
CA ASN A 389 -16.88 -11.87 -5.41
C ASN A 389 -16.81 -10.54 -4.63
N TRP A 390 -17.59 -9.52 -5.01
CA TRP A 390 -17.44 -8.15 -4.51
C TRP A 390 -17.48 -8.08 -2.98
N GLU A 391 -18.44 -8.76 -2.35
CA GLU A 391 -18.62 -8.80 -0.89
C GLU A 391 -17.39 -9.36 -0.15
N GLU A 392 -16.61 -10.20 -0.84
CA GLU A 392 -15.44 -10.87 -0.29
C GLU A 392 -14.13 -10.10 -0.58
N LEU A 393 -14.19 -9.05 -1.39
CA LEU A 393 -13.04 -8.20 -1.76
C LEU A 393 -13.00 -6.92 -0.93
N LYS A 394 -12.92 -7.05 0.40
CA LYS A 394 -13.00 -5.91 1.35
C LYS A 394 -11.92 -4.86 1.11
N GLY A 395 -10.69 -5.27 0.85
CA GLY A 395 -9.62 -4.34 0.49
C GLY A 395 -9.94 -3.56 -0.79
N LEU A 396 -10.61 -4.19 -1.78
CA LEU A 396 -11.01 -3.50 -3.02
C LEU A 396 -12.19 -2.55 -2.78
N GLN A 397 -13.11 -2.90 -1.89
CA GLN A 397 -14.17 -2.01 -1.42
C GLN A 397 -13.58 -0.78 -0.73
N ASN A 398 -12.61 -0.98 0.17
CA ASN A 398 -11.90 0.13 0.82
C ASN A 398 -11.13 0.97 -0.19
N ARG A 399 -10.44 0.32 -1.13
CA ARG A 399 -9.72 0.98 -2.22
C ARG A 399 -10.64 1.89 -3.03
N ARG A 400 -11.84 1.43 -3.40
CA ARG A 400 -12.86 2.26 -4.08
C ARG A 400 -13.26 3.48 -3.26
N ARG A 401 -13.49 3.30 -1.96
CA ARG A 401 -13.85 4.39 -1.05
C ARG A 401 -12.73 5.43 -0.97
N VAL A 402 -11.52 5.00 -0.63
CA VAL A 402 -10.34 5.87 -0.49
C VAL A 402 -10.01 6.56 -1.81
N TRP A 403 -10.11 5.86 -2.95
CA TRP A 403 -9.93 6.45 -4.28
C TRP A 403 -10.88 7.62 -4.53
N LYS A 404 -12.16 7.47 -4.16
CA LYS A 404 -13.15 8.54 -4.32
C LYS A 404 -12.82 9.74 -3.42
N ASP A 405 -12.53 9.49 -2.16
CA ASP A 405 -12.28 10.56 -1.18
C ASP A 405 -10.98 11.32 -1.53
N ILE A 406 -9.90 10.61 -1.87
CA ILE A 406 -8.63 11.21 -2.32
C ILE A 406 -8.80 11.90 -3.69
N GLY A 407 -9.63 11.38 -4.58
CA GLY A 407 -9.91 12.01 -5.87
C GLY A 407 -10.47 13.43 -5.71
N VAL A 408 -11.38 13.63 -4.75
CA VAL A 408 -11.91 14.95 -4.40
C VAL A 408 -10.82 15.86 -3.83
N ILE A 409 -9.92 15.33 -2.97
CA ILE A 409 -8.78 16.11 -2.47
C ILE A 409 -7.89 16.56 -3.63
N VAL A 410 -7.50 15.63 -4.50
CA VAL A 410 -6.62 15.89 -5.64
C VAL A 410 -7.21 16.92 -6.61
N GLU A 411 -8.54 16.97 -6.77
CA GLU A 411 -9.21 18.05 -7.52
C GLU A 411 -9.05 19.42 -6.85
N LYS A 412 -9.13 19.51 -5.52
CA LYS A 412 -8.91 20.76 -4.76
C LYS A 412 -7.46 21.26 -4.83
N LEU A 413 -6.50 20.35 -4.99
CA LEU A 413 -5.07 20.71 -5.03
C LEU A 413 -4.69 21.57 -6.25
N ASP A 414 -5.55 21.70 -7.26
CA ASP A 414 -5.36 22.67 -8.35
C ASP A 414 -5.18 24.10 -7.82
N GLU A 415 -5.91 24.48 -6.77
CA GLU A 415 -5.84 25.83 -6.17
C GLU A 415 -4.50 26.10 -5.48
N TYR A 416 -3.80 25.03 -5.09
CA TYR A 416 -2.52 25.06 -4.39
C TYR A 416 -1.34 24.73 -5.32
N THR A 417 -1.62 24.46 -6.59
CA THR A 417 -0.60 24.19 -7.60
C THR A 417 -0.23 25.52 -8.26
N LEU A 418 1.03 25.95 -8.11
CA LEU A 418 1.50 27.16 -8.77
C LEU A 418 1.34 27.04 -10.30
N PRO A 419 0.95 28.11 -11.01
CA PRO A 419 0.93 28.09 -12.47
C PRO A 419 2.32 27.78 -13.00
N ALA A 420 2.41 26.78 -13.87
CA ALA A 420 3.65 26.37 -14.55
C ALA A 420 4.25 27.47 -15.43
#